data_AF-A0A7C5H578-F1
#
_entry.id   AF-A0A7C5H578-F1
#
_cell.length_a   1.000
_cell.length_b   1.000
_cell.length_c   1.000
_cell.angle_alpha   90.00
_cell.angle_beta   90.00
_cell.angle_gamma   90.00
#
_symmetry.space_group_name_H-M   'P 1'
#
loop_
_entity.id
_entity.type
_entity.pdbx_description
1 polymer ?
#
loop_
_entity_poly.entity_id
_entity_poly.type
_entity_poly.pdbx_seq_one_letter_code
_entity_poly.pdbx_strand_id
1 'polypeptide(L)'
;ATDLAREFAQCGVEAIICTDVGRDGMMTGVNIEFTKAIQEASGLETIASGGLKDMEDIKALVAAKIDGTIVGKAFYEGTLDLEEEFKYVGANR
;
A
#
# COMPACT_ATOMS: atom_id res chain seq x y z
N ALA A 1 2.54 11.83 10.87
CA ALA A 1 2.94 10.57 10.21
C ALA A 1 4.25 10.74 9.44
N THR A 2 4.36 11.75 8.58
CA THR A 2 5.58 12.04 7.80
C THR A 2 6.80 12.39 8.65
N ASP A 3 6.64 13.12 9.75
CA ASP A 3 7.77 13.40 10.66
C ASP A 3 8.33 12.12 11.28
N LEU A 4 7.45 11.24 11.75
CA LEU A 4 7.84 9.93 12.29
C LEU A 4 8.49 9.04 11.21
N ALA A 5 8.03 9.13 9.96
CA ALA A 5 8.64 8.41 8.84
C ALA A 5 10.10 8.86 8.58
N ARG A 6 10.38 10.16 8.72
CA ARG A 6 11.76 10.69 8.64
C ARG A 6 12.64 10.22 9.77
N GLU A 7 12.10 10.17 10.99
CA GLU A 7 12.83 9.70 12.17
C GLU A 7 13.19 8.22 12.02
N PHE A 8 12.24 7.36 11.62
CA PHE A 8 12.51 5.94 11.44
C PHE A 8 13.47 5.64 10.29
N ALA A 9 13.48 6.44 9.23
CA ALA A 9 14.48 6.30 8.17
C ALA A 9 15.93 6.41 8.69
N GLN A 10 16.14 7.16 9.78
CA GLN A 10 17.45 7.28 10.43
C GLN A 10 17.78 6.12 11.38
N CYS A 11 16.83 5.23 11.66
CA CYS A 11 17.02 4.05 12.49
C CYS A 11 17.57 2.84 11.73
N GLY A 12 17.79 2.95 10.41
CA GLY A 12 18.31 1.87 9.57
C GLY A 12 17.28 0.82 9.17
N VAL A 13 15.98 1.16 9.18
CA VAL A 13 14.93 0.30 8.63
C VAL A 13 14.95 0.37 7.10
N GLU A 14 14.60 -0.73 6.43
CA GLU A 14 14.63 -0.81 4.96
C GLU A 14 13.29 -0.42 4.32
N ALA A 15 12.18 -0.62 5.04
CA ALA A 15 10.85 -0.32 4.55
C ALA A 15 9.91 0.14 5.67
N ILE A 16 8.87 0.87 5.30
CA ILE A 16 7.79 1.31 6.18
C ILE A 16 6.48 0.68 5.73
N ILE A 17 5.80 -0.01 6.65
CA ILE A 17 4.40 -0.38 6.49
C ILE A 17 3.56 0.71 7.13
N CYS A 18 2.67 1.32 6.36
CA CYS A 18 1.74 2.33 6.88
C CYS A 18 0.29 1.86 6.74
N THR A 19 -0.39 1.75 7.88
CA THR A 19 -1.82 1.38 7.93
C THR A 19 -2.69 2.62 8.10
N ASP A 20 -3.58 2.88 7.15
CA ASP A 20 -4.67 3.83 7.36
C ASP A 20 -5.77 3.16 8.20
N VAL A 21 -5.69 3.38 9.52
CA VAL A 21 -6.65 2.84 10.50
C VAL A 21 -8.08 3.29 10.22
N GLY A 22 -8.28 4.47 9.60
CA GLY A 22 -9.61 4.97 9.25
C GLY A 22 -10.28 4.17 8.14
N ARG A 23 -9.51 3.41 7.36
CA ARG A 23 -10.00 2.58 6.25
C ARG A 23 -9.81 1.08 6.48
N ASP A 24 -9.12 0.69 7.55
CA ASP A 24 -8.83 -0.72 7.81
C ASP A 24 -10.11 -1.55 8.00
N GLY A 25 -10.20 -2.67 7.28
CA GLY A 25 -11.40 -3.52 7.21
C GLY A 25 -12.64 -2.89 6.54
N MET A 26 -12.57 -1.63 6.10
CA MET A 26 -13.72 -0.91 5.53
C MET A 26 -13.98 -1.22 4.05
N MET A 27 -13.00 -1.78 3.34
CA MET A 27 -13.13 -2.10 1.90
C MET A 27 -13.52 -0.86 1.06
N THR A 28 -13.01 0.31 1.41
CA THR A 28 -13.36 1.61 0.79
C THR A 28 -12.32 2.15 -0.18
N GLY A 29 -11.21 1.43 -0.38
CA GLY A 29 -10.10 1.82 -1.22
C GLY A 29 -8.88 2.25 -0.42
N VAL A 30 -7.70 1.89 -0.93
CA VAL A 30 -6.42 2.18 -0.28
C VAL A 30 -6.13 3.69 -0.28
N ASN A 31 -5.46 4.19 0.76
CA ASN A 31 -5.09 5.59 0.86
C ASN A 31 -3.75 5.87 0.16
N ILE A 32 -3.81 6.11 -1.16
CA ILE A 32 -2.64 6.35 -2.01
C ILE A 32 -1.88 7.61 -1.55
N GLU A 33 -2.59 8.72 -1.34
CA GLU A 33 -1.96 10.01 -0.97
C GLU A 33 -1.20 9.89 0.35
N PHE A 34 -1.81 9.25 1.36
CA PHE A 34 -1.16 9.00 2.64
C PHE A 34 0.09 8.14 2.51
N THR A 35 0.01 7.03 1.77
CA THR A 35 1.15 6.13 1.56
C THR A 35 2.27 6.85 0.81
N LYS A 36 1.92 7.63 -0.23
CA LYS A 36 2.89 8.37 -1.04
C LYS A 36 3.61 9.42 -0.22
N ALA A 37 2.89 10.15 0.64
CA ALA A 37 3.50 11.15 1.52
C ALA A 37 4.52 10.52 2.49
N ILE A 38 4.29 9.28 2.95
CA ILE A 38 5.22 8.54 3.82
C ILE A 38 6.45 8.08 3.02
N GLN A 39 6.24 7.54 1.82
CA GLN A 39 7.32 7.15 0.91
C GLN A 39 8.25 8.33 0.60
N GLU A 40 7.67 9.47 0.22
CA GLU A 40 8.43 10.68 -0.12
C GLU A 40 9.14 11.29 1.09
N ALA A 41 8.51 11.26 2.27
CA ALA A 41 9.11 11.80 3.48
C ALA A 41 10.28 10.94 3.99
N SER A 42 10.15 9.61 3.95
CA SER A 42 11.19 8.68 4.44
C SER A 42 12.29 8.41 3.42
N GLY A 43 11.97 8.46 2.11
CA GLY A 43 12.85 7.98 1.05
C GLY A 43 13.04 6.46 1.05
N LEU A 44 12.20 5.72 1.78
CA LEU A 44 12.25 4.27 1.91
C LEU A 44 11.14 3.59 1.12
N GLU A 45 11.33 2.30 0.87
CA GLU A 45 10.25 1.45 0.35
C GLU A 45 9.05 1.52 1.30
N THR A 46 7.86 1.73 0.74
CA THR A 46 6.64 1.91 1.54
C THR A 46 5.52 0.99 1.06
N ILE A 47 4.92 0.31 2.03
CA ILE A 47 3.88 -0.69 1.83
C ILE A 47 2.56 -0.13 2.37
N ALA A 48 1.58 0.01 1.48
CA ALA A 48 0.24 0.49 1.83
C ALA A 48 -0.57 -0.58 2.57
N SER A 49 -1.22 -0.22 3.66
CA SER A 49 -2.13 -1.09 4.41
C SER A 49 -3.40 -0.33 4.82
N GLY A 50 -4.50 -1.06 4.95
CA GLY A 50 -5.81 -0.52 5.33
C GLY A 50 -6.67 -0.10 4.14
N GLY A 51 -7.81 -0.77 3.97
CA GLY A 51 -8.89 -0.35 3.06
C GLY A 51 -8.84 -0.89 1.63
N LEU A 52 -7.81 -1.64 1.25
CA LEU A 52 -7.70 -2.26 -0.07
C LEU A 52 -8.93 -3.15 -0.36
N LYS A 53 -9.52 -2.95 -1.54
CA LYS A 53 -10.84 -3.45 -1.91
C LYS A 53 -10.82 -4.34 -3.14
N ASP A 54 -10.20 -3.91 -4.24
CA ASP A 54 -10.25 -4.61 -5.53
C ASP A 54 -9.04 -4.29 -6.45
N MET A 55 -9.07 -4.83 -7.67
CA MET A 55 -8.02 -4.64 -8.68
C MET A 55 -7.81 -3.17 -9.07
N GLU A 56 -8.80 -2.29 -8.93
CA GLU A 56 -8.61 -0.87 -9.22
C GLU A 56 -7.67 -0.21 -8.21
N ASP A 57 -7.71 -0.64 -6.94
CA ASP A 57 -6.72 -0.20 -5.94
C ASP A 57 -5.31 -0.69 -6.32
N ILE A 58 -5.17 -1.92 -6.81
CA ILE A 58 -3.87 -2.46 -7.28
C ILE A 58 -3.32 -1.62 -8.42
N LYS A 59 -4.15 -1.30 -9.42
CA LYS A 59 -3.77 -0.42 -10.54
C LYS A 59 -3.35 0.96 -10.04
N ALA A 60 -4.08 1.54 -9.10
CA ALA A 60 -3.77 2.84 -8.51
C ALA A 60 -2.42 2.82 -7.78
N LEU A 61 -2.13 1.76 -7.01
CA LEU A 61 -0.86 1.57 -6.31
C LEU A 61 0.33 1.46 -7.29
N VAL A 62 0.17 0.68 -8.36
CA VAL A 62 1.19 0.54 -9.42
C VAL A 62 1.44 1.89 -10.12
N ALA A 63 0.37 2.59 -10.50
CA ALA A 63 0.48 3.91 -11.15
C ALA A 63 1.16 4.96 -10.24
N ALA A 64 0.91 4.90 -8.93
CA ALA A 64 1.52 5.77 -7.93
C ALA A 64 2.97 5.37 -7.56
N LYS A 65 3.47 4.25 -8.09
CA LYS A 65 4.78 3.66 -7.78
C LYS A 65 4.96 3.37 -6.29
N ILE A 66 3.95 2.78 -5.67
CA ILE A 66 4.02 2.28 -4.29
C ILE A 66 4.68 0.89 -4.27
N ASP A 67 5.50 0.62 -3.24
CA ASP A 67 6.39 -0.54 -3.21
C ASP A 67 5.70 -1.84 -2.77
N GLY A 68 4.54 -1.74 -2.13
CA GLY A 68 3.71 -2.90 -1.86
C GLY A 68 2.37 -2.55 -1.26
N THR A 69 1.56 -3.58 -1.04
CA THR A 69 0.34 -3.47 -0.25
C THR A 69 0.05 -4.75 0.51
N ILE A 70 -0.66 -4.62 1.63
CA ILE A 70 -1.16 -5.74 2.42
C ILE A 70 -2.61 -6.02 2.02
N VAL A 71 -2.84 -7.23 1.50
CA VAL A 71 -4.18 -7.73 1.18
C VAL A 71 -4.74 -8.46 2.39
N GLY A 72 -5.89 -8.00 2.88
CA GLY A 72 -6.62 -8.62 3.98
C GLY A 72 -7.99 -9.10 3.52
N LYS A 73 -9.03 -8.44 4.03
CA LYS A 73 -10.44 -8.78 3.83
C LYS A 73 -10.83 -8.99 2.36
N ALA A 74 -10.29 -8.22 1.42
CA ALA A 74 -10.55 -8.35 -0.01
C ALA A 74 -10.27 -9.75 -0.58
N PHE A 75 -9.22 -10.41 -0.10
CA PHE A 75 -8.94 -11.79 -0.50
C PHE A 75 -10.00 -12.75 0.06
N TYR A 76 -10.35 -12.59 1.33
CA TYR A 76 -11.34 -13.46 1.99
C TYR A 76 -12.77 -13.27 1.46
N GLU A 77 -13.11 -12.07 0.98
CA GLU A 77 -14.41 -11.76 0.38
C GLU A 77 -14.46 -12.03 -1.13
N GLY A 78 -13.35 -12.48 -1.74
CA GLY A 78 -13.29 -12.84 -3.15
C GLY A 78 -13.39 -11.66 -4.11
N THR A 79 -13.07 -10.44 -3.65
CA THR A 79 -13.03 -9.24 -4.50
C THR A 79 -11.71 -9.08 -5.25
N LEU A 80 -10.75 -9.98 -4.98
CA LEU A 80 -9.44 -10.07 -5.63
C LEU A 80 -9.11 -11.54 -5.92
N ASP A 81 -8.40 -11.76 -7.01
CA ASP A 81 -7.97 -13.10 -7.44
C ASP A 81 -6.54 -13.47 -7.01
N LEU A 82 -5.67 -12.57 -6.58
CA LEU A 82 -4.23 -12.80 -6.38
C LEU A 82 -3.46 -13.31 -7.63
N GLU A 83 -3.87 -14.36 -8.34
CA GLU A 83 -3.15 -14.85 -9.52
C GLU A 83 -3.21 -13.82 -10.65
N GLU A 84 -4.40 -13.24 -10.91
CA GLU A 84 -4.56 -12.14 -11.86
C GLU A 84 -3.78 -10.88 -11.45
N GLU A 85 -3.75 -10.57 -10.17
CA GLU A 85 -3.09 -9.41 -9.58
C GLU A 85 -1.59 -9.54 -9.68
N PHE A 86 -1.02 -10.71 -9.37
CA PHE A 86 0.40 -10.97 -9.57
C PHE A 86 0.79 -10.89 -11.04
N LYS A 87 -0.03 -11.41 -11.96
CA LYS A 87 0.19 -11.26 -13.41
C LYS A 87 0.17 -9.78 -13.82
N TYR A 88 -0.81 -9.01 -13.35
CA TYR A 88 -0.92 -7.59 -13.64
C TYR A 88 0.29 -6.83 -13.12
N VAL A 89 0.65 -7.00 -11.85
CA VAL A 89 1.79 -6.31 -11.24
C VAL A 89 3.09 -6.68 -11.95
N GLY A 90 3.32 -7.96 -12.24
CA GLY A 90 4.53 -8.42 -12.94
C GLY A 90 4.68 -7.87 -14.36
N ALA A 91 3.59 -7.50 -15.02
CA ALA A 91 3.60 -6.91 -16.35
C ALA A 91 3.72 -5.38 -16.36
N ASN A 92 3.48 -4.70 -15.23
CA ASN A 92 3.36 -3.24 -15.14
C ASN A 92 4.34 -2.60 -14.14
N ARG A 93 5.38 -3.33 -13.71
CA ARG A 93 6.45 -2.85 -12.84
C ARG A 93 7.77 -2.65 -13.57
#